data_AF-A0A917FD42-F1
#
_entry.id   AF-A0A917FD42-F1
#
_cell.length_a   1.000
_cell.length_b   1.000
_cell.length_c   1.000
_cell.angle_alpha   90.00
_cell.angle_beta   90.00
_cell.angle_gamma   90.00
#
_symmetry.space_group_name_H-M   'P 1'
#
loop_
_entity.id
_entity.type
_entity.pdbx_description
1 polymer ?
#
loop_
_entity_poly.entity_id
_entity_poly.type
_entity_poly.pdbx_seq_one_letter_code
_entity_poly.pdbx_strand_id
1 'polypeptide(L)'
;MLALGVLVVVIILLAGLLRSDMLFMDKSNPEAFDGLPQRYTYLEAGKDQVKLHMMSVKPEDVRLRADKTPLRQIAAFGINGGFFYGEDLLSIAIMNDQPVNGAQRAYGSGWFNAKYARGTLVWDGVTGAFSVQVVSSAEELTVTDRSRYFAQGGISMNLQHEALWEAAVKAEQLPYADEQRMRSGLVYDKTGKVWLIVTPSLCTAAEFRTAVLEAVPGEGREGIFLDGDGSSQMNAAERVLEGDSRPVVQMIAVAGK
;
A
#
# COMPACT_ATOMS: atom_id res chain seq x y z
N MET A 1 38.06 38.63 -45.28
CA MET A 1 38.27 37.58 -44.25
C MET A 1 37.71 37.95 -42.87
N LEU A 2 37.54 39.22 -42.48
CA LEU A 2 36.96 39.57 -41.17
C LEU A 2 35.43 39.34 -41.04
N ALA A 3 34.66 39.43 -42.12
CA ALA A 3 33.19 39.37 -42.04
C ALA A 3 32.62 37.98 -41.71
N LEU A 4 33.36 36.90 -42.02
CA LEU A 4 32.90 35.53 -41.80
C LEU A 4 33.08 35.07 -40.34
N GLY A 5 34.12 35.59 -39.67
CA GLY A 5 34.40 35.26 -38.26
C GLY A 5 33.38 35.85 -37.27
N VAL A 6 32.87 37.05 -37.57
CA VAL A 6 31.86 37.71 -36.72
C VAL A 6 30.50 36.99 -36.80
N LEU A 7 30.13 36.47 -37.97
CA LEU A 7 28.86 35.75 -38.16
C LEU A 7 28.81 34.42 -37.38
N VAL A 8 29.94 33.69 -37.32
CA VAL A 8 30.02 32.41 -36.59
C VAL A 8 29.93 32.63 -35.07
N VAL A 9 30.53 33.69 -34.54
CA VAL A 9 30.46 34.03 -33.11
C VAL A 9 29.04 34.46 -32.70
N VAL A 10 28.33 35.20 -33.56
CA VAL A 10 26.94 35.60 -33.30
C VAL A 10 26.00 34.38 -33.32
N ILE A 11 26.20 33.40 -34.20
CA ILE A 11 25.40 32.17 -34.24
C ILE A 11 25.66 31.28 -33.02
N ILE A 12 26.91 31.19 -32.54
CA ILE A 12 27.23 30.42 -31.32
C ILE A 12 26.66 31.10 -30.07
N LEU A 13 26.66 32.44 -30.00
CA LEU A 13 26.04 33.19 -28.91
C LEU A 13 24.51 33.08 -28.94
N LEU A 14 23.87 33.09 -30.13
CA LEU A 14 22.43 32.84 -30.29
C LEU A 14 22.04 31.39 -29.98
N ALA A 15 22.88 30.41 -30.34
CA ALA A 15 22.67 29.00 -29.98
C ALA A 15 22.93 28.73 -28.49
N GLY A 16 23.81 29.53 -27.85
CA GLY A 16 24.03 29.51 -26.40
C GLY A 16 22.89 30.17 -25.62
N LEU A 17 22.28 31.22 -26.16
CA LEU A 17 21.10 31.88 -25.59
C LEU A 17 19.79 31.11 -25.82
N LEU A 18 19.75 30.15 -26.76
CA LEU A 18 18.66 29.19 -26.93
C LEU A 18 18.87 27.87 -26.15
N ARG A 19 19.95 27.77 -25.37
CA ARG A 19 20.27 26.61 -24.51
C ARG A 19 20.19 26.90 -23.01
N SER A 20 19.60 28.04 -22.62
CA SER A 20 19.35 28.36 -21.21
C SER A 20 17.98 27.93 -20.67
N ASP A 21 17.15 27.26 -21.49
CA ASP A 21 15.82 26.80 -21.06
C ASP A 21 15.78 25.31 -20.68
N MET A 22 16.94 24.65 -20.56
CA MET A 22 17.04 23.23 -20.16
C MET A 22 17.43 23.05 -18.68
N LEU A 23 16.88 23.92 -17.82
CA LEU A 23 16.85 23.77 -16.36
C LEU A 23 15.50 24.30 -15.86
N PHE A 24 14.40 23.91 -16.52
CA PHE A 24 13.15 23.81 -15.79
C PHE A 24 13.34 22.68 -14.78
N MET A 25 13.83 23.05 -13.59
CA MET A 25 13.37 22.40 -12.35
C MET A 25 11.87 22.28 -12.52
N ASP A 26 11.41 21.05 -12.68
CA ASP A 26 10.01 20.72 -12.54
C ASP A 26 9.64 21.22 -11.14
N LYS A 27 9.04 22.40 -11.05
CA LYS A 27 8.38 22.85 -9.84
C LYS A 27 7.11 22.03 -9.75
N SER A 28 7.26 20.73 -9.54
CA SER A 28 6.19 19.91 -9.02
C SER A 28 5.72 20.64 -7.75
N ASN A 29 4.43 20.92 -7.67
CA ASN A 29 3.86 21.41 -6.43
C ASN A 29 4.32 20.46 -5.31
N PRO A 30 4.79 20.98 -4.17
CA PRO A 30 5.25 20.12 -3.10
C PRO A 30 4.12 19.18 -2.69
N GLU A 31 4.44 17.90 -2.58
CA GLU A 31 3.47 16.90 -2.13
C GLU A 31 3.16 17.15 -0.64
N ALA A 32 1.97 16.76 -0.17
CA ALA A 32 1.55 16.98 1.21
C ALA A 32 2.48 16.33 2.26
N PHE A 33 3.28 15.36 1.82
CA PHE A 33 4.23 14.57 2.62
C PHE A 33 5.70 14.92 2.36
N ASP A 34 5.99 15.98 1.60
CA ASP A 34 7.36 16.42 1.37
C ASP A 34 8.05 16.81 2.68
N GLY A 35 9.28 16.32 2.86
CA GLY A 35 10.10 16.59 4.05
C GLY A 35 9.74 15.76 5.28
N LEU A 36 8.76 14.85 5.20
CA LEU A 36 8.48 13.90 6.29
C LEU A 36 9.63 12.89 6.45
N PRO A 37 9.89 12.42 7.69
CA PRO A 37 10.93 11.41 7.92
C PRO A 37 10.55 10.09 7.26
N GLN A 38 11.48 9.53 6.48
CA GLN A 38 11.30 8.20 5.88
C GLN A 38 11.66 7.12 6.90
N ARG A 39 10.65 6.37 7.36
CA ARG A 39 10.81 5.20 8.25
C ARG A 39 10.53 3.88 7.54
N TYR A 40 10.81 3.85 6.24
CA TYR A 40 10.64 2.68 5.40
C TYR A 40 11.81 2.60 4.41
N THR A 41 12.00 1.42 3.83
CA THR A 41 12.85 1.25 2.63
C THR A 41 11.94 1.01 1.44
N TYR A 42 12.15 1.79 0.38
CA TYR A 42 11.43 1.60 -0.86
C TYR A 42 12.10 0.56 -1.76
N LEU A 43 11.30 -0.29 -2.39
CA LEU A 43 11.73 -1.16 -3.48
C LEU A 43 10.72 -1.12 -4.62
N GLU A 44 11.25 -1.11 -5.83
CA GLU A 44 10.50 -1.36 -7.05
C GLU A 44 10.95 -2.71 -7.60
N ALA A 45 10.00 -3.56 -7.94
CA ALA A 45 10.26 -4.85 -8.56
C ALA A 45 9.23 -5.10 -9.66
N GLY A 46 9.57 -5.92 -10.63
CA GLY A 46 8.62 -6.30 -11.66
C GLY A 46 9.16 -7.43 -12.51
N LYS A 47 8.26 -8.33 -12.89
CA LYS A 47 8.51 -9.38 -13.87
C LYS A 47 7.32 -9.41 -14.80
N ASP A 48 7.59 -9.58 -16.08
CA ASP A 48 6.60 -9.51 -17.16
C ASP A 48 5.80 -8.20 -17.12
N GLN A 49 4.47 -8.28 -16.92
CA GLN A 49 3.57 -7.13 -16.97
C GLN A 49 3.26 -6.52 -15.59
N VAL A 50 3.60 -7.21 -14.48
CA VAL A 50 3.25 -6.77 -13.13
C VAL A 50 4.40 -6.00 -12.50
N LYS A 51 4.17 -4.72 -12.21
CA LYS A 51 5.13 -3.82 -11.57
C LYS A 51 4.70 -3.53 -10.14
N LEU A 52 5.50 -3.93 -9.17
CA LEU A 52 5.28 -3.72 -7.75
C LEU A 52 6.07 -2.53 -7.24
N HIS A 53 5.37 -1.67 -6.51
CA HIS A 53 5.93 -0.61 -5.68
C HIS A 53 5.75 -1.03 -4.22
N MET A 54 6.82 -1.05 -3.45
CA MET A 54 6.84 -1.67 -2.12
C MET A 54 7.54 -0.77 -1.10
N MET A 55 6.95 -0.67 0.08
CA MET A 55 7.60 -0.08 1.26
C MET A 55 7.80 -1.16 2.32
N SER A 56 9.05 -1.40 2.70
CA SER A 56 9.43 -2.24 3.84
C SER A 56 9.39 -1.40 5.11
N VAL A 57 8.55 -1.79 6.06
CA VAL A 57 8.30 -1.04 7.28
C VAL A 57 8.52 -1.96 8.48
N LYS A 58 8.95 -1.38 9.60
CA LYS A 58 8.89 -2.07 10.89
C LYS A 58 7.43 -2.07 11.38
N PRO A 59 6.93 -3.17 11.97
CA PRO A 59 5.56 -3.20 12.47
C PRO A 59 5.23 -2.07 13.44
N GLU A 60 6.21 -1.66 14.27
CA GLU A 60 6.05 -0.59 15.25
C GLU A 60 5.82 0.79 14.61
N ASP A 61 6.20 0.95 13.35
CA ASP A 61 6.00 2.16 12.56
C ASP A 61 4.70 2.09 11.72
N VAL A 62 3.91 1.02 11.78
CA VAL A 62 2.61 0.96 11.09
C VAL A 62 1.55 1.73 11.89
N ARG A 63 0.77 2.58 11.21
CA ARG A 63 -0.37 3.30 11.76
C ARG A 63 -1.57 3.13 10.83
N LEU A 64 -2.65 2.54 11.33
CA LEU A 64 -3.92 2.49 10.61
C LEU A 64 -4.69 3.79 10.90
N ARG A 65 -5.20 4.45 9.86
CA ARG A 65 -5.92 5.74 9.94
C ARG A 65 -7.17 5.72 9.08
N ALA A 66 -8.21 6.46 9.50
CA ALA A 66 -9.42 6.66 8.71
C ALA A 66 -9.53 8.13 8.24
N ASP A 67 -8.84 8.47 7.15
CA ASP A 67 -8.73 9.85 6.67
C ASP A 67 -9.83 10.28 5.69
N LYS A 68 -10.54 9.32 5.07
CA LYS A 68 -11.68 9.56 4.15
C LYS A 68 -11.37 10.55 3.02
N THR A 69 -10.15 10.49 2.48
CA THR A 69 -9.64 11.40 1.45
C THR A 69 -8.66 10.67 0.52
N PRO A 70 -8.40 11.16 -0.71
CA PRO A 70 -7.37 10.57 -1.56
C PRO A 70 -5.99 10.66 -0.90
N LEU A 71 -5.16 9.62 -1.04
CA LEU A 71 -3.90 9.51 -0.32
C LEU A 71 -2.98 10.70 -0.55
N ARG A 72 -2.87 11.19 -1.79
CA ARG A 72 -1.97 12.29 -2.15
C ARG A 72 -2.19 13.56 -1.32
N GLN A 73 -3.40 13.77 -0.78
CA GLN A 73 -3.74 14.93 0.05
C GLN A 73 -3.35 14.74 1.53
N ILE A 74 -2.96 13.53 1.93
CA ILE A 74 -2.60 13.18 3.29
C ILE A 74 -1.10 13.43 3.49
N ALA A 75 -0.76 14.20 4.51
CA ALA A 75 0.62 14.40 4.97
C ALA A 75 1.14 13.14 5.70
N ALA A 76 1.26 12.03 4.97
CA ALA A 76 1.85 10.78 5.43
C ALA A 76 2.31 9.92 4.25
N PHE A 77 3.32 9.09 4.49
CA PHE A 77 3.65 7.97 3.61
C PHE A 77 2.79 6.76 3.95
N GLY A 78 2.48 5.93 2.96
CA GLY A 78 1.67 4.73 3.15
C GLY A 78 0.87 4.33 1.92
N ILE A 79 -0.03 3.37 2.10
CA ILE A 79 -0.91 2.84 1.05
C ILE A 79 -2.37 2.85 1.52
N ASN A 80 -3.31 2.59 0.61
CA ASN A 80 -4.70 2.38 0.98
C ASN A 80 -4.88 1.18 1.93
N GLY A 81 -6.01 1.16 2.63
CA GLY A 81 -6.39 0.07 3.53
C GLY A 81 -7.32 -0.97 2.92
N GLY A 82 -8.14 -1.57 3.78
CA GLY A 82 -9.10 -2.61 3.42
C GLY A 82 -10.35 -2.09 2.72
N PHE A 83 -11.30 -3.01 2.49
CA PHE A 83 -12.51 -2.75 1.71
C PHE A 83 -13.47 -1.81 2.44
N PHE A 84 -14.20 -0.98 1.68
CA PHE A 84 -15.16 -0.03 2.22
C PHE A 84 -16.38 0.16 1.31
N TYR A 85 -17.42 0.79 1.84
CA TYR A 85 -18.58 1.27 1.05
C TYR A 85 -19.08 2.59 1.63
N GLY A 86 -19.09 3.65 0.82
CA GLY A 86 -19.36 4.99 1.33
C GLY A 86 -18.31 5.38 2.39
N GLU A 87 -18.75 5.66 3.61
CA GLU A 87 -17.87 5.95 4.75
C GLU A 87 -17.62 4.75 5.67
N ASP A 88 -18.26 3.61 5.38
CA ASP A 88 -18.20 2.41 6.21
C ASP A 88 -16.97 1.58 5.85
N LEU A 89 -16.08 1.38 6.82
CA LEU A 89 -14.95 0.47 6.72
C LEU A 89 -15.42 -0.96 6.99
N LEU A 90 -15.35 -1.79 5.94
CA LEU A 90 -15.92 -3.15 5.89
C LEU A 90 -14.89 -4.26 6.13
N SER A 91 -13.64 -3.89 6.35
CA SER A 91 -12.54 -4.77 6.75
C SER A 91 -12.08 -4.41 8.15
N ILE A 92 -11.61 -5.40 8.90
CA ILE A 92 -10.98 -5.14 10.20
C ILE A 92 -9.84 -4.11 10.03
N ALA A 93 -9.76 -3.13 10.91
CA ALA A 93 -8.66 -2.16 10.94
C ALA A 93 -8.55 -1.62 12.37
N ILE A 94 -7.61 -2.20 13.12
CA ILE A 94 -7.53 -2.03 14.57
C ILE A 94 -6.11 -1.69 14.99
N MET A 95 -6.01 -0.71 15.89
CA MET A 95 -4.80 -0.38 16.64
C MET A 95 -5.10 -0.57 18.12
N ASN A 96 -4.41 -1.51 18.79
CA ASN A 96 -4.50 -1.74 20.23
C ASN A 96 -5.95 -1.88 20.73
N ASP A 97 -6.70 -2.77 20.10
CA ASP A 97 -8.12 -3.03 20.35
C ASP A 97 -9.06 -1.85 20.05
N GLN A 98 -8.60 -0.78 19.43
CA GLN A 98 -9.45 0.32 18.99
C GLN A 98 -9.62 0.28 17.47
N PRO A 99 -10.86 0.19 16.95
CA PRO A 99 -11.09 0.32 15.52
C PRO A 99 -10.75 1.74 15.07
N VAL A 100 -10.25 1.88 13.84
CA VAL A 100 -9.79 3.20 13.36
C VAL A 100 -10.90 4.12 12.87
N ASN A 101 -12.11 3.61 12.64
CA ASN A 101 -13.24 4.39 12.12
C ASN A 101 -14.44 4.39 13.09
N GLY A 102 -14.33 5.06 14.23
CA GLY A 102 -15.45 5.18 15.18
C GLY A 102 -15.36 4.18 16.35
N ALA A 103 -16.51 3.65 16.81
CA ALA A 103 -16.57 2.87 18.05
C ALA A 103 -16.46 1.35 17.84
N GLN A 104 -15.94 0.64 18.86
CA GLN A 104 -15.95 -0.82 18.90
C GLN A 104 -17.35 -1.38 18.62
N ARG A 105 -17.43 -2.47 17.84
CA ARG A 105 -18.67 -3.17 17.46
C ARG A 105 -19.67 -2.33 16.65
N ALA A 106 -19.37 -1.08 16.30
CA ALA A 106 -20.21 -0.33 15.38
C ALA A 106 -20.01 -0.83 13.95
N TYR A 107 -21.10 -0.86 13.16
CA TYR A 107 -21.01 -1.12 11.73
C TYR A 107 -20.13 -0.06 11.05
N GLY A 108 -19.35 -0.47 10.05
CA GLY A 108 -18.46 0.43 9.32
C GLY A 108 -17.23 0.88 10.10
N SER A 109 -16.98 0.36 11.30
CA SER A 109 -15.91 0.87 12.14
C SER A 109 -14.51 0.36 11.84
N GLY A 110 -14.42 -0.75 11.09
CA GLY A 110 -13.22 -1.58 11.06
C GLY A 110 -13.14 -2.57 12.23
N TRP A 111 -14.25 -2.84 12.95
CA TRP A 111 -14.34 -3.92 13.93
C TRP A 111 -14.65 -5.30 13.31
N PHE A 112 -15.18 -5.31 12.08
CA PHE A 112 -15.67 -6.52 11.41
C PHE A 112 -15.07 -6.66 10.01
N ASN A 113 -14.89 -7.91 9.60
CA ASN A 113 -14.89 -8.28 8.19
C ASN A 113 -16.36 -8.49 7.81
N ALA A 114 -16.95 -7.53 7.10
CA ALA A 114 -18.38 -7.55 6.83
C ALA A 114 -18.75 -8.73 5.91
N LYS A 115 -19.88 -9.39 6.23
CA LYS A 115 -20.49 -10.52 5.50
C LYS A 115 -19.72 -11.85 5.51
N TYR A 116 -18.40 -11.82 5.57
CA TYR A 116 -17.57 -13.03 5.47
C TYR A 116 -16.45 -12.99 6.50
N ALA A 117 -16.11 -14.15 7.05
CA ALA A 117 -14.81 -14.32 7.69
C ALA A 117 -13.72 -14.13 6.63
N ARG A 118 -12.69 -13.34 6.92
CA ARG A 118 -11.64 -13.01 5.95
C ARG A 118 -10.27 -12.98 6.60
N GLY A 119 -9.26 -13.19 5.77
CA GLY A 119 -7.86 -13.05 6.12
C GLY A 119 -7.59 -11.69 6.75
N THR A 120 -7.05 -11.73 7.96
CA THR A 120 -6.69 -10.56 8.73
C THR A 120 -5.24 -10.71 9.14
N LEU A 121 -4.36 -9.85 8.63
CA LEU A 121 -2.98 -9.79 9.03
C LEU A 121 -2.90 -9.16 10.42
N VAL A 122 -2.32 -9.88 11.36
CA VAL A 122 -2.18 -9.49 12.76
C VAL A 122 -0.71 -9.43 13.11
N TRP A 123 -0.29 -8.34 13.74
CA TRP A 123 0.99 -8.25 14.43
C TRP A 123 0.77 -8.25 15.94
N ASP A 124 1.32 -9.24 16.62
CA ASP A 124 1.31 -9.34 18.08
C ASP A 124 2.55 -8.63 18.64
N GLY A 125 2.34 -7.49 19.31
CA GLY A 125 3.42 -6.64 19.80
C GLY A 125 4.11 -7.15 21.07
N VAL A 126 3.65 -8.25 21.68
CA VAL A 126 4.32 -8.89 22.82
C VAL A 126 5.34 -9.91 22.33
N THR A 127 4.92 -10.74 21.39
CA THR A 127 5.75 -11.81 20.81
C THR A 127 6.59 -11.32 19.63
N GLY A 128 6.20 -10.20 19.01
CA GLY A 128 6.75 -9.72 17.74
C GLY A 128 6.31 -10.53 16.53
N ALA A 129 5.37 -11.47 16.71
CA ALA A 129 4.97 -12.41 15.67
C ALA A 129 3.88 -11.83 14.76
N PHE A 130 3.90 -12.28 13.51
CA PHE A 130 2.83 -12.04 12.56
C PHE A 130 2.01 -13.30 12.31
N SER A 131 0.74 -13.12 11.98
CA SER A 131 -0.15 -14.18 11.49
C SER A 131 -1.17 -13.63 10.51
N VAL A 132 -1.74 -14.51 9.67
CA VAL A 132 -3.01 -14.24 8.99
C VAL A 132 -4.07 -15.11 9.64
N GLN A 133 -5.09 -14.47 10.21
CA GLN A 133 -6.21 -15.13 10.90
C GLN A 133 -7.49 -14.91 10.09
N VAL A 134 -8.22 -15.97 9.76
CA VAL A 134 -9.51 -15.86 9.07
C VAL A 134 -10.60 -15.70 10.11
N VAL A 135 -11.09 -14.46 10.26
CA VAL A 135 -12.04 -14.08 11.32
C VAL A 135 -13.14 -13.17 10.79
N SER A 136 -14.31 -13.18 11.44
CA SER A 136 -15.42 -12.27 11.12
C SER A 136 -15.37 -10.97 11.92
N SER A 137 -14.80 -11.01 13.12
CA SER A 137 -14.74 -9.88 14.03
C SER A 137 -13.40 -9.80 14.76
N ALA A 138 -13.10 -8.62 15.30
CA ALA A 138 -11.94 -8.40 16.16
C ALA A 138 -11.91 -9.29 17.40
N GLU A 139 -13.08 -9.73 17.88
CA GLU A 139 -13.20 -10.52 19.10
C GLU A 139 -12.60 -11.92 18.95
N GLU A 140 -12.59 -12.45 17.73
CA GLU A 140 -12.01 -13.74 17.38
C GLU A 140 -10.48 -13.69 17.24
N LEU A 141 -9.88 -12.49 17.20
CA LEU A 141 -8.44 -12.33 17.07
C LEU A 141 -7.72 -12.91 18.28
N THR A 142 -6.82 -13.84 17.99
CA THR A 142 -5.91 -14.42 18.98
C THR A 142 -4.65 -13.57 19.03
N VAL A 143 -4.49 -12.83 20.13
CA VAL A 143 -3.33 -11.98 20.44
C VAL A 143 -3.01 -12.10 21.92
N THR A 144 -1.73 -11.91 22.28
CA THR A 144 -1.23 -12.05 23.64
C THR A 144 -1.69 -10.90 24.55
N ASP A 145 -1.67 -9.68 24.01
CA ASP A 145 -2.08 -8.46 24.72
C ASP A 145 -2.87 -7.55 23.79
N ARG A 146 -4.15 -7.34 24.09
CA ARG A 146 -5.03 -6.51 23.27
C ARG A 146 -4.65 -5.03 23.27
N SER A 147 -3.85 -4.56 24.22
CA SER A 147 -3.32 -3.19 24.21
C SER A 147 -2.08 -3.01 23.33
N ARG A 148 -1.56 -4.11 22.72
CA ARG A 148 -0.29 -4.12 21.97
C ARG A 148 -0.38 -4.99 20.72
N TYR A 149 -1.23 -4.60 19.77
CA TYR A 149 -1.30 -5.25 18.46
C TYR A 149 -1.85 -4.30 17.40
N PHE A 150 -1.67 -4.64 16.13
CA PHE A 150 -2.54 -4.13 15.09
C PHE A 150 -3.09 -5.28 14.26
N ALA A 151 -4.24 -5.05 13.64
CA ALA A 151 -4.87 -6.00 12.74
C ALA A 151 -5.44 -5.27 11.52
N GLN A 152 -5.12 -5.79 10.33
CA GLN A 152 -5.63 -5.32 9.05
C GLN A 152 -6.37 -6.45 8.36
N GLY A 153 -7.64 -6.26 8.07
CA GLY A 153 -8.49 -7.16 7.30
C GLY A 153 -8.28 -6.95 5.81
N GLY A 154 -8.33 -8.06 5.07
CA GLY A 154 -8.17 -8.12 3.63
C GLY A 154 -8.75 -9.43 3.11
N ILE A 155 -8.06 -10.07 2.17
CA ILE A 155 -8.34 -11.44 1.73
C ILE A 155 -7.04 -12.24 1.78
N SER A 156 -7.02 -13.43 2.37
CA SER A 156 -5.81 -14.25 2.50
C SER A 156 -5.16 -14.54 1.14
N MET A 157 -3.86 -14.26 1.02
CA MET A 157 -3.08 -14.65 -0.15
C MET A 157 -2.65 -16.11 -0.11
N ASN A 158 -2.54 -16.73 1.08
CA ASN A 158 -2.04 -18.10 1.26
C ASN A 158 -0.73 -18.33 0.51
N LEU A 159 0.22 -17.41 0.69
CA LEU A 159 1.52 -17.40 0.00
C LEU A 159 2.33 -18.67 0.31
N GLN A 160 2.11 -19.31 1.47
CA GLN A 160 2.80 -20.55 1.85
C GLN A 160 2.04 -21.82 1.48
N HIS A 161 0.79 -21.69 0.99
CA HIS A 161 -0.12 -22.80 0.79
C HIS A 161 -0.76 -22.74 -0.61
N GLU A 162 0.03 -23.07 -1.64
CA GLU A 162 -0.39 -22.99 -3.05
C GLU A 162 -1.70 -23.74 -3.33
N ALA A 163 -1.89 -24.93 -2.76
CA ALA A 163 -3.10 -25.71 -3.00
C ALA A 163 -4.38 -25.10 -2.39
N LEU A 164 -4.26 -24.10 -1.52
CA LEU A 164 -5.38 -23.52 -0.75
C LEU A 164 -5.78 -22.12 -1.21
N TRP A 165 -4.94 -21.42 -1.98
CA TRP A 165 -5.15 -19.98 -2.21
C TRP A 165 -6.42 -19.69 -3.02
N GLU A 166 -6.71 -20.46 -4.07
CA GLU A 166 -7.92 -20.28 -4.88
C GLU A 166 -9.20 -20.50 -4.07
N ALA A 167 -9.21 -21.55 -3.24
CA ALA A 167 -10.34 -21.86 -2.37
C ALA A 167 -10.57 -20.75 -1.34
N ALA A 168 -9.49 -20.19 -0.77
CA ALA A 168 -9.57 -19.07 0.16
C ALA A 168 -10.09 -17.79 -0.52
N VAL A 169 -9.55 -17.44 -1.69
CA VAL A 169 -10.00 -16.29 -2.49
C VAL A 169 -11.49 -16.36 -2.79
N LYS A 170 -12.01 -17.56 -3.11
CA LYS A 170 -13.44 -17.80 -3.32
C LYS A 170 -14.25 -17.72 -2.02
N ALA A 171 -13.78 -18.34 -0.94
CA ALA A 171 -14.50 -18.38 0.34
C ALA A 171 -14.60 -16.99 0.98
N GLU A 172 -13.52 -16.21 0.91
CA GLU A 172 -13.41 -14.88 1.48
C GLU A 172 -13.99 -13.78 0.55
N GLN A 173 -14.33 -14.16 -0.68
CA GLN A 173 -14.99 -13.34 -1.70
C GLN A 173 -14.13 -12.15 -2.15
N LEU A 174 -12.94 -12.43 -2.70
CA LEU A 174 -12.14 -11.40 -3.37
C LEU A 174 -12.89 -10.86 -4.60
N PRO A 175 -13.14 -9.54 -4.69
CA PRO A 175 -13.79 -8.96 -5.86
C PRO A 175 -12.93 -9.12 -7.12
N TYR A 176 -13.58 -9.54 -8.20
CA TYR A 176 -13.02 -9.56 -9.56
C TYR A 176 -11.67 -10.28 -9.66
N ALA A 177 -11.50 -11.41 -8.96
CA ALA A 177 -10.21 -12.09 -8.83
C ALA A 177 -9.53 -12.40 -10.19
N ASP A 178 -10.31 -12.80 -11.18
CA ASP A 178 -9.84 -13.19 -12.51
C ASP A 178 -9.76 -12.01 -13.50
N GLU A 179 -10.13 -10.80 -13.08
CA GLU A 179 -10.05 -9.61 -13.93
C GLU A 179 -8.74 -8.84 -13.73
N GLN A 180 -8.31 -8.21 -14.82
CA GLN A 180 -7.16 -7.34 -14.90
C GLN A 180 -7.45 -6.01 -14.18
N ARG A 181 -7.02 -5.90 -12.92
CA ARG A 181 -7.26 -4.74 -12.05
C ARG A 181 -5.95 -4.28 -11.41
N MET A 182 -5.87 -3.01 -11.00
CA MET A 182 -4.84 -2.60 -10.04
C MET A 182 -5.07 -3.33 -8.72
N ARG A 183 -4.00 -3.63 -8.00
CA ARG A 183 -4.06 -4.39 -6.74
C ARG A 183 -3.15 -3.75 -5.70
N SER A 184 -3.51 -3.97 -4.44
CA SER A 184 -2.67 -3.65 -3.30
C SER A 184 -2.67 -4.81 -2.30
N GLY A 185 -1.67 -4.85 -1.44
CA GLY A 185 -1.49 -5.94 -0.49
C GLY A 185 -0.63 -5.55 0.69
N LEU A 186 -0.79 -6.32 1.77
CA LEU A 186 0.03 -6.25 2.98
C LEU A 186 0.64 -7.63 3.23
N VAL A 187 1.97 -7.71 3.24
CA VAL A 187 2.70 -8.97 3.35
C VAL A 187 3.73 -8.86 4.45
N TYR A 188 3.88 -9.88 5.27
CA TYR A 188 5.01 -9.98 6.20
C TYR A 188 5.96 -11.09 5.77
N ASP A 189 7.17 -11.08 6.33
CA ASP A 189 8.12 -12.19 6.25
C ASP A 189 8.56 -12.63 7.65
N LYS A 190 9.25 -13.78 7.75
CA LYS A 190 9.74 -14.31 9.05
C LYS A 190 10.83 -13.45 9.72
N THR A 191 11.38 -12.45 9.04
CA THR A 191 12.33 -11.50 9.67
C THR A 191 11.62 -10.41 10.46
N GLY A 192 10.28 -10.39 10.45
CA GLY A 192 9.47 -9.42 11.19
C GLY A 192 9.31 -8.10 10.44
N LYS A 193 9.50 -8.08 9.12
CA LYS A 193 9.16 -6.93 8.27
C LYS A 193 7.76 -7.06 7.73
N VAL A 194 7.13 -5.90 7.53
CA VAL A 194 5.87 -5.79 6.79
C VAL A 194 6.09 -4.94 5.55
N TRP A 195 5.47 -5.36 4.46
CA TRP A 195 5.59 -4.85 3.12
C TRP A 195 4.24 -4.29 2.70
N LEU A 196 4.20 -2.99 2.44
CA LEU A 196 3.05 -2.28 1.89
C LEU A 196 3.24 -2.27 0.37
N ILE A 197 2.35 -2.92 -0.36
CA ILE A 197 2.55 -3.24 -1.78
C ILE A 197 1.41 -2.65 -2.61
N VAL A 198 1.75 -1.96 -3.69
CA VAL A 198 0.79 -1.48 -4.69
C VAL A 198 1.32 -1.78 -6.08
N THR A 199 0.45 -2.25 -6.98
CA THR A 199 0.71 -2.34 -8.42
C THR A 199 -0.22 -1.41 -9.19
N PRO A 200 0.32 -0.45 -9.98
CA PRO A 200 -0.48 0.27 -10.98
C PRO A 200 -0.68 -0.57 -12.25
N SER A 201 0.06 -1.67 -12.44
CA SER A 201 -0.21 -2.60 -13.53
C SER A 201 -1.57 -3.27 -13.32
N LEU A 202 -2.35 -3.37 -14.39
CA LEU A 202 -3.53 -4.22 -14.41
C LEU A 202 -3.06 -5.69 -14.39
N CYS A 203 -3.61 -6.45 -13.45
CA CYS A 203 -3.29 -7.86 -13.25
C CYS A 203 -4.45 -8.59 -12.56
N THR A 204 -4.54 -9.89 -12.80
CA THR A 204 -5.37 -10.80 -11.99
C THR A 204 -4.82 -10.94 -10.58
N ALA A 205 -5.64 -11.47 -9.67
CA ALA A 205 -5.19 -11.81 -8.32
C ALA A 205 -4.05 -12.85 -8.33
N ALA A 206 -4.11 -13.82 -9.25
CA ALA A 206 -3.08 -14.85 -9.42
C ALA A 206 -1.73 -14.26 -9.85
N GLU A 207 -1.75 -13.34 -10.82
CA GLU A 207 -0.56 -12.66 -11.31
C GLU A 207 0.05 -11.75 -10.24
N PHE A 208 -0.78 -10.98 -9.51
CA PHE A 208 -0.30 -10.16 -8.39
C PHE A 208 0.33 -11.01 -7.30
N ARG A 209 -0.34 -12.10 -6.89
CA ARG A 209 0.16 -13.04 -5.87
C ARG A 209 1.50 -13.65 -6.29
N THR A 210 1.62 -14.08 -7.54
CA THR A 210 2.87 -14.61 -8.09
C THR A 210 3.98 -13.57 -8.06
N ALA A 211 3.70 -12.34 -8.52
CA ALA A 211 4.68 -11.26 -8.48
C ALA A 211 5.14 -10.96 -7.05
N VAL A 212 4.22 -10.97 -6.07
CA VAL A 212 4.54 -10.81 -4.64
C VAL A 212 5.44 -11.95 -4.14
N LEU A 213 5.14 -13.20 -4.50
CA LEU A 213 5.96 -14.38 -4.18
C LEU A 213 7.33 -14.38 -4.83
N GLU A 214 7.55 -13.64 -5.90
CA GLU A 214 8.87 -13.56 -6.53
C GLU A 214 9.67 -12.35 -6.03
N ALA A 215 9.00 -11.23 -5.76
CA ALA A 215 9.64 -9.95 -5.50
C ALA A 215 9.85 -9.62 -4.03
N VAL A 216 8.93 -10.01 -3.14
CA VAL A 216 9.05 -9.67 -1.71
C VAL A 216 10.23 -10.44 -1.13
N PRO A 217 11.25 -9.74 -0.58
CA PRO A 217 12.41 -10.38 0.03
C PRO A 217 12.04 -11.21 1.26
N GLY A 218 12.93 -12.13 1.62
CA GLY A 218 12.77 -12.98 2.79
C GLY A 218 11.99 -14.25 2.49
N GLU A 219 11.95 -15.14 3.47
CA GLU A 219 11.22 -16.40 3.38
C GLU A 219 9.95 -16.34 4.23
N GLY A 220 9.12 -17.40 4.21
CA GLY A 220 7.95 -17.55 5.09
C GLY A 220 7.00 -16.36 5.01
N ARG A 221 6.83 -15.89 3.77
CA ARG A 221 5.98 -14.76 3.45
C ARG A 221 4.53 -15.18 3.58
N GLU A 222 3.71 -14.34 4.18
CA GLU A 222 2.26 -14.49 4.16
C GLU A 222 1.63 -13.11 4.17
N GLY A 223 0.41 -13.00 3.65
CA GLY A 223 -0.21 -11.71 3.50
C GLY A 223 -1.66 -11.74 3.07
N ILE A 224 -2.16 -10.54 2.82
CA ILE A 224 -3.53 -10.30 2.43
C ILE A 224 -3.60 -9.36 1.23
N PHE A 225 -4.57 -9.59 0.34
CA PHE A 225 -5.02 -8.60 -0.62
C PHE A 225 -5.79 -7.51 0.13
N LEU A 226 -5.61 -6.26 -0.29
CA LEU A 226 -6.34 -5.10 0.20
C LEU A 226 -7.33 -4.60 -0.85
N ASP A 227 -7.97 -3.46 -0.60
CA ASP A 227 -8.86 -2.86 -1.59
C ASP A 227 -8.09 -2.45 -2.84
N GLY A 228 -8.66 -2.74 -4.01
CA GLY A 228 -7.97 -2.69 -5.29
C GLY A 228 -8.51 -1.61 -6.23
N ASP A 229 -8.15 -1.75 -7.50
CA ASP A 229 -8.59 -0.89 -8.61
C ASP A 229 -8.30 0.60 -8.29
N GLY A 230 -9.27 1.49 -8.44
CA GLY A 230 -9.11 2.92 -8.14
C GLY A 230 -8.63 3.25 -6.72
N SER A 231 -8.84 2.35 -5.76
CA SER A 231 -8.35 2.50 -4.38
C SER A 231 -6.85 2.20 -4.25
N SER A 232 -6.19 1.58 -5.24
CA SER A 232 -4.78 1.16 -5.19
C SER A 232 -3.85 2.38 -5.20
N GLN A 233 -3.60 2.96 -4.03
CA GLN A 233 -2.92 4.24 -3.88
C GLN A 233 -1.67 4.11 -2.99
N MET A 234 -0.64 4.91 -3.29
CA MET A 234 0.60 4.98 -2.53
C MET A 234 1.13 6.41 -2.45
N ASN A 235 1.51 6.81 -1.24
CA ASN A 235 2.42 7.93 -1.00
C ASN A 235 3.77 7.37 -0.55
N ALA A 236 4.76 7.45 -1.43
CA ALA A 236 6.17 7.26 -1.11
C ALA A 236 6.95 8.46 -1.64
N ALA A 237 8.05 8.82 -0.99
CA ALA A 237 8.95 9.88 -1.45
C ALA A 237 9.50 9.61 -2.86
N GLU A 238 9.65 8.33 -3.20
CA GLU A 238 10.14 7.86 -4.50
C GLU A 238 9.04 7.80 -5.56
N ARG A 239 7.78 7.63 -5.13
CA ARG A 239 6.66 7.41 -6.05
C ARG A 239 5.32 7.75 -5.41
N VAL A 240 4.53 8.52 -6.16
CA VAL A 240 3.10 8.70 -5.90
C VAL A 240 2.31 7.83 -6.86
N LEU A 241 1.42 6.99 -6.34
CA LEU A 241 0.45 6.22 -7.11
C LEU A 241 -0.94 6.67 -6.69
N GLU A 242 -1.68 7.25 -7.62
CA GLU A 242 -2.96 7.89 -7.29
C GLU A 242 -4.16 6.96 -7.48
N GLY A 243 -3.98 5.74 -8.00
CA GLY A 243 -5.10 4.90 -8.40
C GLY A 243 -5.98 5.65 -9.40
N ASP A 244 -7.26 5.86 -9.09
CA ASP A 244 -8.13 6.80 -9.82
C ASP A 244 -8.39 8.11 -9.07
N SER A 245 -7.61 8.38 -8.02
CA SER A 245 -7.69 9.54 -7.13
C SER A 245 -8.98 9.62 -6.31
N ARG A 246 -9.74 8.52 -6.19
CA ARG A 246 -10.92 8.50 -5.31
C ARG A 246 -10.52 8.66 -3.84
N PRO A 247 -11.40 9.23 -3.01
CA PRO A 247 -11.28 9.11 -1.57
C PRO A 247 -11.27 7.65 -1.15
N VAL A 248 -10.33 7.28 -0.28
CA VAL A 248 -10.36 5.99 0.42
C VAL A 248 -10.71 6.23 1.88
N VAL A 249 -11.44 5.30 2.50
CA VAL A 249 -11.80 5.45 3.92
C VAL A 249 -10.58 5.29 4.81
N GLN A 250 -9.68 4.36 4.48
CA GLN A 250 -8.59 3.95 5.34
C GLN A 250 -7.23 4.06 4.64
N MET A 251 -6.22 4.49 5.40
CA MET A 251 -4.81 4.44 5.03
C MET A 251 -4.04 3.51 5.99
N ILE A 252 -3.12 2.73 5.45
CA ILE A 252 -2.04 2.07 6.20
C ILE A 252 -0.83 3.00 6.08
N ALA A 253 -0.66 3.86 7.08
CA ALA A 253 0.38 4.86 7.11
C ALA A 253 1.66 4.34 7.78
N VAL A 254 2.78 4.89 7.34
CA VAL A 254 4.07 4.79 8.04
C VAL A 254 4.15 5.96 9.02
N ALA A 255 4.53 5.68 10.25
CA ALA A 255 4.60 6.66 11.32
C ALA A 255 5.47 7.86 10.90
N GLY A 256 4.83 9.03 10.82
CA GLY A 256 5.50 10.32 10.84
C GLY A 256 6.01 10.65 12.26
N LYS A 257 6.75 11.75 12.39
CA LYS A 257 7.13 12.28 13.71
C LYS A 257 5.90 12.59 14.57
#